data_AF-A0A2V6EPD2-F1
#
_entry.id   AF-A0A2V6EPD2-F1
#
_cell.length_a   1.000
_cell.length_b   1.000
_cell.length_c   1.000
_cell.angle_alpha   90.00
_cell.angle_beta   90.00
_cell.angle_gamma   90.00
#
_symmetry.space_group_name_H-M   'P 1'
#
loop_
_entity.id
_entity.type
_entity.pdbx_description
1 polymer ?
#
loop_
_entity_poly.entity_id
_entity_poly.type
_entity_poly.pdbx_seq_one_letter_code
_entity_poly.pdbx_strand_id
1 'polypeptide(L)'
;MSYDKLQRTLGRLIHNEEWETREISKAMAKAGAWVEDHVPFHDAFIKPWMIDLADDHYELDITRARKLLDWEPKHSLRETLPKMVAALKADPERFYWENKLEPCEPEGKRE
;
A
#
# COMPACT_ATOMS: atom_id res chain seq x y z
N MET A 1 2.37 12.62 4.57
CA MET A 1 1.50 11.55 5.16
C MET A 1 2.39 10.35 5.36
N SER A 2 2.55 9.88 6.60
CA SER A 2 3.32 8.67 6.89
C SER A 2 2.64 7.41 6.37
N TYR A 3 3.42 6.34 6.22
CA TYR A 3 2.93 5.03 5.81
C TYR A 3 1.90 4.45 6.80
N ASP A 4 2.14 4.56 8.12
CA ASP A 4 1.15 4.20 9.15
C ASP A 4 -0.20 4.93 8.94
N LYS A 5 -0.16 6.24 8.68
CA LYS A 5 -1.36 7.04 8.46
C LYS A 5 -2.08 6.63 7.17
N LEU A 6 -1.35 6.25 6.12
CA LEU A 6 -1.91 5.69 4.89
C LEU A 6 -2.64 4.37 5.18
N GLN A 7 -1.98 3.43 5.86
CA GLN A 7 -2.55 2.11 6.19
C GLN A 7 -3.81 2.23 7.05
N ARG A 8 -3.78 3.06 8.11
CA ARG A 8 -4.95 3.31 8.97
C ARG A 8 -6.11 3.93 8.20
N THR A 9 -5.81 4.87 7.30
CA THR A 9 -6.82 5.52 6.46
C THR A 9 -7.49 4.50 5.54
N LEU A 10 -6.71 3.66 4.86
CA LEU A 10 -7.24 2.60 3.98
C LEU A 10 -8.04 1.54 4.76
N GLY A 11 -7.53 1.08 5.90
CA GLY A 11 -8.24 0.12 6.76
C GLY A 11 -9.62 0.63 7.15
N ARG A 12 -9.70 1.88 7.60
CA ARG A 12 -10.98 2.52 7.92
C ARG A 12 -11.88 2.67 6.69
N LEU A 13 -11.36 3.13 5.56
CA LEU A 13 -12.16 3.36 4.36
C LEU A 13 -12.71 2.05 3.75
N ILE A 14 -11.94 0.97 3.78
CA ILE A 14 -12.30 -0.31 3.16
C ILE A 14 -13.16 -1.16 4.12
N HIS A 15 -12.75 -1.32 5.37
CA HIS A 15 -13.38 -2.26 6.30
C HIS A 15 -14.33 -1.58 7.30
N ASN A 16 -14.37 -0.24 7.36
CA ASN A 16 -15.17 0.51 8.33
C ASN A 16 -14.87 0.18 9.81
N GLU A 17 -13.70 -0.39 10.08
CA GLU A 17 -13.19 -0.73 11.41
C GLU A 17 -11.89 0.02 11.70
N GLU A 18 -11.63 0.34 12.97
CA GLU A 18 -10.31 0.76 13.41
C GLU A 18 -9.39 -0.45 13.44
N TRP A 19 -8.79 -0.75 12.29
CA TRP A 19 -7.84 -1.85 12.18
C TRP A 19 -6.62 -1.55 13.07
N GLU A 20 -6.43 -2.33 14.15
CA GLU A 20 -5.22 -2.27 14.97
C GLU A 20 -4.04 -2.79 14.15
N THR A 21 -3.34 -1.90 13.44
CA THR A 21 -2.02 -2.22 12.89
C THR A 21 -1.04 -2.38 14.05
N ARG A 22 -0.54 -3.60 14.24
CA ARG A 22 0.49 -3.91 15.24
C ARG A 22 1.84 -3.86 14.58
N GLU A 23 2.68 -2.95 15.07
CA GLU A 23 4.06 -2.82 14.61
C GLU A 23 4.86 -4.01 15.13
N ILE A 24 5.42 -4.82 14.23
CA ILE A 24 6.38 -5.88 14.58
C ILE A 24 7.78 -5.34 14.38
N SER A 25 8.73 -5.81 15.20
CA SER A 25 10.12 -5.38 15.04
C SER A 25 10.69 -5.83 13.69
N LYS A 26 11.53 -4.99 13.07
CA LYS A 26 12.20 -5.32 11.79
C LYS A 26 12.93 -6.66 11.82
N ALA A 27 13.57 -6.99 12.94
CA ALA A 27 14.27 -8.26 13.09
C ALA A 27 13.31 -9.46 12.95
N MET A 28 12.10 -9.34 13.52
CA MET A 28 11.07 -10.37 13.42
C MET A 28 10.45 -10.42 12.02
N ALA A 29 10.22 -9.27 11.40
CA ALA A 29 9.76 -9.20 10.01
C ALA A 29 10.77 -9.82 9.02
N LYS A 30 12.07 -9.50 9.16
CA LYS A 30 13.14 -10.05 8.31
C LYS A 30 13.31 -11.56 8.51
N ALA A 31 13.23 -12.03 9.75
CA ALA A 31 13.27 -13.46 10.05
C ALA A 31 12.09 -14.19 9.41
N GLY A 32 10.87 -13.65 9.50
CA GLY A 32 9.69 -14.19 8.84
C GLY A 32 9.85 -14.25 7.31
N ALA A 33 10.25 -13.13 6.69
CA ALA A 33 10.46 -13.05 5.24
C ALA A 33 11.57 -14.00 4.75
N TRP A 34 12.65 -14.18 5.50
CA TRP A 34 13.71 -15.13 5.16
C TRP A 34 13.26 -16.59 5.22
N VAL A 35 12.41 -16.94 6.19
CA VAL A 35 11.79 -18.28 6.28
C VAL A 35 10.84 -18.52 5.11
N GLU A 36 10.03 -17.53 4.75
CA GLU A 36 9.10 -17.61 3.61
C GLU A 36 9.84 -17.75 2.27
N ASP A 37 10.95 -17.03 2.08
CA ASP A 37 11.83 -17.11 0.89
C ASP A 37 12.49 -18.50 0.70
N HIS A 38 12.61 -19.28 1.78
CA HIS A 38 13.16 -20.64 1.73
C HIS A 38 12.10 -21.73 1.47
N VAL A 39 10.83 -21.36 1.30
CA VAL A 39 9.76 -22.31 0.93
C VAL A 39 9.74 -22.46 -0.60
N PRO A 40 10.14 -23.63 -1.15
CA PRO A 40 10.08 -23.83 -2.59
C PRO A 40 8.63 -23.80 -3.07
N PHE A 41 8.42 -23.23 -4.27
CA PHE A 41 7.12 -23.05 -4.95
C PHE A 41 6.22 -21.89 -4.47
N HIS A 42 6.70 -21.01 -3.59
CA HIS A 42 6.02 -19.77 -3.22
C HIS A 42 6.87 -18.54 -3.59
N ASP A 43 6.32 -17.62 -4.39
CA ASP A 43 6.88 -16.26 -4.49
C ASP A 43 6.51 -15.52 -3.20
N ALA A 44 7.48 -15.31 -2.31
CA ALA A 44 7.27 -14.54 -1.09
C ALA A 44 6.80 -13.12 -1.44
N PHE A 45 5.57 -12.78 -1.04
CA PHE A 45 4.96 -11.48 -1.35
C PHE A 45 5.74 -10.34 -0.70
N ILE A 46 6.32 -10.56 0.48
CA ILE A 46 7.12 -9.57 1.21
C ILE A 46 8.62 -9.84 1.03
N LYS A 47 9.25 -9.07 0.15
CA LYS A 47 10.71 -9.09 -0.03
C LYS A 47 11.42 -8.32 1.10
N PRO A 48 12.59 -8.78 1.57
CA PRO A 48 13.33 -8.15 2.68
C PRO A 48 13.63 -6.67 2.51
N TRP A 49 13.87 -6.20 1.27
CA TRP A 49 14.13 -4.78 0.98
C TRP A 49 12.89 -3.89 1.18
N MET A 50 11.67 -4.43 1.11
CA MET A 50 10.44 -3.68 1.39
C MET A 50 10.30 -3.33 2.87
N ILE A 51 10.89 -4.12 3.76
CA ILE A 51 10.91 -3.86 5.21
C ILE A 51 11.81 -2.68 5.55
N ASP A 52 12.95 -2.57 4.86
CA ASP A 52 13.85 -1.43 5.03
C ASP A 52 13.20 -0.12 4.55
N LEU A 53 12.36 -0.22 3.52
CA LEU A 53 11.65 0.90 2.92
C LEU A 53 10.35 1.31 3.66
N ALA A 54 9.75 0.40 4.44
CA ALA A 54 8.49 0.64 5.15
C ALA A 54 8.61 1.63 6.32
N ASP A 55 9.83 1.80 6.87
CA ASP A 55 10.13 2.74 7.94
C ASP A 55 10.38 4.16 7.45
N ASP A 56 10.64 4.35 6.16
CA ASP A 56 10.94 5.67 5.63
C ASP A 56 9.70 6.55 5.67
N HIS A 57 9.83 7.69 6.35
CA HIS A 57 8.83 8.73 6.36
C HIS A 57 8.77 9.33 4.94
N TYR A 58 7.85 8.83 4.10
CA TYR A 58 7.58 9.32 2.74
C TYR A 58 6.91 10.70 2.71
N GLU A 59 7.40 11.66 3.49
CA GLU A 59 7.15 13.06 3.19
C GLU A 59 8.16 13.47 2.14
N LEU A 60 7.79 13.20 0.89
CA LEU A 60 8.54 13.58 -0.29
C LEU A 60 8.87 15.09 -0.18
N ASP A 61 10.15 15.42 0.06
CA ASP A 61 10.56 16.81 0.23
C ASP A 61 10.50 17.54 -1.12
N ILE A 62 9.39 18.22 -1.36
CA ILE A 62 9.16 19.02 -2.55
C ILE A 62 9.78 20.42 -2.47
N THR A 63 10.51 20.76 -1.39
CA THR A 63 11.11 22.09 -1.20
C THR A 63 11.95 22.50 -2.38
N ARG A 64 12.74 21.56 -2.94
CA ARG A 64 13.58 21.84 -4.11
C ARG A 64 12.76 22.09 -5.37
N ALA A 65 11.71 21.31 -5.62
CA ALA A 65 10.83 21.48 -6.77
C ALA A 65 10.07 22.81 -6.69
N ARG A 66 9.56 23.17 -5.50
CA ARG A 66 8.90 24.44 -5.26
C ARG A 66 9.85 25.62 -5.48
N LYS A 67 11.09 25.55 -4.97
CA LYS A 67 12.08 26.64 -5.12
C LYS A 67 12.56 26.83 -6.55
N LEU A 68 12.75 25.74 -7.30
CA LEU A 68 13.37 25.79 -8.64
C LEU A 68 12.36 25.89 -9.77
N LEU A 69 11.17 25.33 -9.59
CA LEU A 69 10.18 25.16 -10.65
C LEU A 69 8.82 25.81 -10.33
N ASP A 70 8.69 26.43 -9.15
CA ASP A 70 7.40 26.91 -8.61
C ASP A 70 6.30 25.85 -8.69
N TRP A 71 6.69 24.60 -8.53
CA TRP A 71 5.83 23.45 -8.72
C TRP A 71 5.41 22.84 -7.38
N GLU A 72 4.13 22.48 -7.29
CA GLU A 72 3.59 21.69 -6.20
C GLU A 72 2.51 20.69 -6.68
N PRO A 73 2.32 19.57 -5.96
CA PRO A 73 1.30 18.59 -6.31
C PRO A 73 -0.10 19.18 -6.15
N LYS A 74 -0.92 19.07 -7.21
CA LYS A 74 -2.31 19.55 -7.22
C LYS A 74 -3.29 18.63 -6.49
N HIS A 75 -2.86 17.41 -6.20
CA HIS A 75 -3.68 16.38 -5.56
C HIS A 75 -2.96 15.81 -4.36
N SER A 76 -3.71 15.58 -3.28
CA SER A 76 -3.22 14.89 -2.10
C SER A 76 -3.86 13.51 -1.98
N LEU A 77 -3.09 12.54 -1.50
CA LEU A 77 -3.63 11.21 -1.17
C LEU A 77 -4.74 11.30 -0.13
N ARG A 78 -4.62 12.22 0.83
CA ARG A 78 -5.64 12.44 1.88
C ARG A 78 -7.03 12.74 1.30
N GLU A 79 -7.08 13.53 0.23
CA GLU A 79 -8.36 13.93 -0.41
C GLU A 79 -8.80 12.93 -1.49
N THR A 80 -7.87 12.21 -2.09
CA THR A 80 -8.13 11.33 -3.24
C THR A 80 -8.50 9.92 -2.81
N LEU A 81 -7.87 9.38 -1.76
CA LEU A 81 -8.11 8.02 -1.28
C LEU A 81 -9.58 7.72 -0.93
N PRO A 82 -10.32 8.62 -0.23
CA PRO A 82 -11.74 8.37 0.02
C PRO A 82 -12.56 8.20 -1.26
N LYS A 83 -12.23 8.97 -2.32
CA LYS A 83 -12.92 8.90 -3.62
C LYS A 83 -12.57 7.60 -4.34
N MET A 84 -11.31 7.19 -4.33
CA MET A 84 -10.87 5.93 -4.93
C MET A 84 -11.53 4.73 -4.26
N VAL A 85 -11.58 4.69 -2.92
CA VAL A 85 -12.23 3.58 -2.20
C VAL A 85 -13.74 3.57 -2.44
N ALA A 86 -14.39 4.74 -2.51
CA ALA A 86 -15.80 4.81 -2.87
C ALA A 86 -16.07 4.26 -4.28
N ALA A 87 -15.23 4.61 -5.26
CA ALA A 87 -15.33 4.09 -6.63
C ALA A 87 -15.11 2.57 -6.67
N LEU A 88 -14.09 2.06 -5.97
CA LEU A 88 -13.82 0.62 -5.85
C LEU A 88 -15.00 -0.13 -5.23
N LYS A 89 -15.63 0.41 -4.19
CA LYS A 89 -16.79 -0.22 -3.53
C LYS A 89 -18.06 -0.17 -4.37
N ALA A 90 -18.21 0.85 -5.20
CA ALA A 90 -19.40 1.02 -6.04
C ALA A 90 -19.44 0.00 -7.19
N ASP A 91 -18.29 -0.24 -7.83
CA ASP A 91 -18.16 -1.18 -8.94
C ASP A 91 -16.72 -1.71 -9.02
N PRO A 92 -16.40 -2.82 -8.33
CA PRO A 92 -15.05 -3.37 -8.31
C PRO A 92 -14.55 -3.75 -9.71
N GLU A 93 -15.34 -4.49 -10.49
CA GLU A 93 -14.93 -4.96 -11.82
C GLU A 93 -14.58 -3.80 -12.74
N ARG A 94 -15.44 -2.78 -12.78
CA ARG A 94 -15.19 -1.57 -13.55
C ARG A 94 -13.99 -0.80 -13.02
N PHE A 95 -13.82 -0.70 -11.70
CA PHE A 95 -12.67 -0.04 -11.11
C PHE A 95 -11.36 -0.70 -11.53
N TYR A 96 -11.27 -2.03 -11.47
CA TYR A 96 -10.09 -2.78 -11.93
C TYR A 96 -9.85 -2.55 -13.43
N TRP A 97 -10.89 -2.63 -14.25
CA TRP A 97 -10.80 -2.42 -15.69
C TRP A 97 -10.34 -1.00 -16.07
N GLU A 98 -10.98 0.04 -15.50
CA GLU A 98 -10.64 1.45 -15.78
C GLU A 98 -9.21 1.80 -15.35
N ASN A 99 -8.74 1.20 -14.25
CA ASN A 99 -7.39 1.43 -13.72
C ASN A 99 -6.35 0.44 -14.27
N LYS A 100 -6.73 -0.45 -15.20
CA LYS A 100 -5.85 -1.48 -15.78
C LYS A 100 -5.15 -2.34 -14.72
N LEU A 101 -5.88 -2.66 -13.67
CA LEU A 101 -5.43 -3.52 -12.58
C LEU A 101 -5.95 -4.93 -12.84
N GLU A 102 -5.12 -5.94 -12.58
CA GLU A 102 -5.57 -7.33 -12.58
C GLU A 102 -6.50 -7.53 -11.36
N PRO A 103 -7.74 -8.01 -11.55
CA PRO A 103 -8.56 -8.41 -10.43
C PRO A 103 -7.84 -9.52 -9.66
N CYS A 104 -7.88 -9.47 -8.33
CA CYS A 104 -7.39 -10.58 -7.52
C CYS A 104 -8.23 -11.81 -7.88
N GLU A 105 -7.64 -12.76 -8.62
CA GLU A 105 -8.30 -14.04 -8.83
C GLU A 105 -8.42 -14.75 -7.48
N PRO A 106 -9.60 -15.30 -7.13
CA PRO A 106 -9.72 -16.07 -5.92
C PRO A 106 -8.75 -17.25 -5.97
N GLU A 107 -7.92 -17.40 -4.93
CA GLU A 107 -7.02 -18.54 -4.75
C GLU A 107 -7.83 -19.84 -4.89
N GLY A 108 -7.72 -20.49 -6.05
CA GLY A 108 -8.57 -21.64 -6.40
C GLY A 108 -8.74 -21.94 -7.88
N LYS A 109 -8.26 -21.07 -8.79
CA LYS A 109 -8.19 -21.36 -10.23
C LYS A 109 -6.78 -21.22 -10.79
N ARG A 110 -5.87 -22.04 -10.29
CA ARG A 110 -4.68 -22.42 -11.06
C ARG A 110 -4.90 -23.89 -11.44
N GLU A 111 -5.30 -24.12 -12.69
CA GLU A 111 -5.34 -25.47 -13.31
C GLU A 111 -3.92 -26.04 -13.46
#